data_AF-A0A2S9GG50-F1
#
_entry.id   AF-A0A2S9GG50-F1
#
_cell.length_a   1.000
_cell.length_b   1.000
_cell.length_c   1.000
_cell.angle_alpha   90.00
_cell.angle_beta   90.00
_cell.angle_gamma   90.00
#
_symmetry.space_group_name_H-M   'P 1'
#
loop_
_entity.id
_entity.type
_entity.pdbx_description
1 polymer ?
#
loop_
_entity_poly.entity_id
_entity_poly.type
_entity_poly.pdbx_seq_one_letter_code
_entity_poly.pdbx_strand_id
1 'polypeptide(L)'
;VTGEKFGAAEAAQMGLITVATNDVATTVAELTSAIAQGSPQGLAASKALTTAALIDDFERRAEKLTKESALLFVSAEAREGMTA
;
A
#
# COMPACT_ATOMS: atom_id res chain seq x y z
N VAL A 1 12.25 -5.61 8.16
CA VAL A 1 12.39 -6.36 6.88
C VAL A 1 13.75 -6.04 6.29
N THR A 2 14.32 -6.97 5.52
CA THR A 2 15.70 -6.98 4.99
C THR A 2 16.00 -5.89 3.95
N GLY A 3 14.98 -5.23 3.40
CA GLY A 3 15.15 -4.26 2.31
C GLY A 3 15.48 -4.90 0.96
N GLU A 4 15.34 -6.23 0.85
CA GLU A 4 15.63 -6.96 -0.38
C GLU A 4 14.63 -6.67 -1.50
N LYS A 5 15.09 -6.81 -2.75
CA LYS A 5 14.25 -6.71 -3.93
C LYS A 5 13.50 -8.02 -4.13
N PHE A 6 12.23 -7.93 -4.48
CA PHE A 6 11.38 -9.06 -4.83
C PHE A 6 10.65 -8.79 -6.15
N GLY A 7 10.23 -9.86 -6.82
CA GLY A 7 9.49 -9.77 -8.09
C GLY A 7 7.98 -9.55 -7.90
N ALA A 8 7.28 -9.19 -8.97
CA ALA A 8 5.82 -8.99 -8.91
C ALA A 8 5.06 -10.26 -8.51
N ALA A 9 5.43 -11.43 -9.04
CA ALA A 9 4.80 -12.70 -8.70
C ALA A 9 4.97 -13.06 -7.21
N GLU A 10 6.17 -12.82 -6.68
CA GLU A 10 6.48 -13.00 -5.26
C GLU A 10 5.68 -12.03 -4.39
N ALA A 11 5.57 -10.76 -4.78
CA ALA A 11 4.73 -9.77 -4.09
C ALA A 11 3.26 -10.20 -4.00
N ALA A 12 2.71 -10.77 -5.07
CA ALA A 12 1.34 -11.29 -5.08
C ALA A 12 1.19 -12.51 -4.17
N GLN A 13 2.16 -13.43 -4.18
CA GLN A 13 2.17 -14.60 -3.30
C GLN A 13 2.25 -14.20 -1.81
N MET A 14 3.01 -13.14 -1.49
CA MET A 14 3.10 -12.58 -0.14
C MET A 14 1.86 -11.77 0.27
N GLY A 15 0.93 -11.50 -0.66
CA GLY A 15 -0.25 -10.67 -0.40
C GLY A 15 0.03 -9.17 -0.31
N LEU A 16 1.19 -8.71 -0.79
CA LEU A 16 1.54 -7.28 -0.83
C LEU A 16 0.79 -6.53 -1.94
N ILE A 17 0.46 -7.24 -3.01
CA ILE A 17 -0.35 -6.73 -4.12
C ILE A 17 -1.46 -7.74 -4.45
N THR A 18 -2.55 -7.24 -5.04
CA THR A 18 -3.70 -8.11 -5.41
C THR A 18 -3.40 -9.01 -6.61
N VAL A 19 -2.66 -8.51 -7.61
CA VAL A 19 -2.38 -9.24 -8.84
C VAL A 19 -1.05 -8.80 -9.44
N ALA A 20 -0.27 -9.77 -9.92
CA ALA A 20 0.89 -9.55 -10.77
C ALA A 20 0.50 -9.78 -12.23
N THR A 21 0.83 -8.87 -13.13
CA THR A 21 0.48 -8.94 -14.56
C THR A 21 1.61 -8.41 -15.43
N ASN A 22 1.71 -8.94 -16.65
CA ASN A 22 2.61 -8.42 -17.68
C ASN A 22 1.92 -7.38 -18.59
N ASP A 23 0.60 -7.22 -18.48
CA ASP A 23 -0.19 -6.21 -19.18
C ASP A 23 -1.05 -5.42 -18.19
N VAL A 24 -0.48 -4.36 -17.64
CA VAL A 24 -1.12 -3.54 -16.61
C VAL A 24 -2.37 -2.84 -17.13
N ALA A 25 -2.36 -2.36 -18.38
CA ALA A 25 -3.45 -1.57 -18.92
C ALA A 25 -4.72 -2.44 -19.06
N THR A 26 -4.58 -3.61 -19.66
CA THR A 26 -5.71 -4.55 -19.83
C THR A 26 -6.22 -5.04 -18.48
N THR A 27 -5.34 -5.45 -17.56
CA THR A 27 -5.76 -5.93 -16.23
C THR A 27 -6.51 -4.86 -15.43
N VAL A 28 -6.07 -3.59 -15.48
CA VAL A 28 -6.78 -2.48 -14.82
C VAL A 28 -8.14 -2.23 -15.47
N ALA A 29 -8.23 -2.26 -16.80
CA ALA A 29 -9.50 -2.09 -17.51
C ALA A 29 -10.52 -3.19 -17.14
N GLU A 30 -10.08 -4.44 -17.04
CA GLU A 30 -10.93 -5.56 -16.63
C GLU A 30 -11.43 -5.41 -15.20
N LEU A 31 -10.54 -5.11 -14.25
CA LEU A 31 -10.89 -4.92 -12.84
C LEU A 31 -11.86 -3.75 -12.65
N THR A 32 -11.60 -2.62 -13.31
CA THR A 32 -12.47 -1.44 -13.20
C THR A 32 -13.83 -1.67 -13.85
N SER A 33 -13.89 -2.39 -14.98
CA SER A 33 -15.15 -2.77 -15.62
C SER A 33 -15.99 -3.71 -14.75
N ALA A 34 -15.35 -4.66 -14.05
CA ALA A 34 -16.03 -5.53 -13.09
C ALA A 34 -16.55 -4.76 -11.87
N ILE A 35 -15.75 -3.85 -11.31
CA ILE A 35 -16.17 -2.99 -10.19
C ILE A 35 -17.34 -2.09 -10.59
N ALA A 36 -17.31 -1.54 -11.81
CA ALA A 36 -18.34 -0.63 -12.32
C ALA A 36 -19.73 -1.27 -12.46
N GLN A 37 -19.86 -2.60 -12.37
CA GLN A 37 -21.16 -3.27 -12.32
C GLN A 37 -21.89 -3.07 -10.98
N GLY A 38 -21.17 -2.66 -9.92
CA GLY A 38 -21.76 -2.35 -8.62
C GLY A 38 -22.45 -0.98 -8.60
N SER A 39 -23.46 -0.82 -7.74
CA SER A 39 -24.07 0.50 -7.55
C SER A 39 -23.06 1.48 -6.91
N PRO A 40 -23.03 2.76 -7.31
CA PRO A 40 -22.10 3.73 -6.73
C PRO A 40 -22.21 3.82 -5.20
N GLN A 41 -23.43 3.76 -4.67
CA GLN A 41 -23.68 3.77 -3.22
C GLN A 41 -23.17 2.49 -2.53
N GLY A 42 -23.40 1.31 -3.12
CA GLY A 42 -22.92 0.04 -2.57
C GLY A 42 -21.40 -0.06 -2.56
N LEU A 43 -20.74 0.40 -3.63
CA LEU A 43 -19.27 0.47 -3.71
C LEU A 43 -18.68 1.41 -2.68
N ALA A 44 -19.26 2.62 -2.53
CA ALA A 44 -18.80 3.59 -1.54
C ALA A 44 -18.95 3.06 -0.10
N ALA A 45 -20.11 2.48 0.23
CA ALA A 45 -20.34 1.89 1.54
C ALA A 45 -19.41 0.71 1.82
N SER A 46 -19.22 -0.18 0.85
CA SER A 46 -18.33 -1.34 0.99
C SER A 46 -16.88 -0.92 1.16
N LYS A 47 -16.43 0.11 0.41
CA LYS A 47 -15.08 0.67 0.57
C LYS A 47 -14.91 1.26 1.97
N ALA A 48 -15.84 2.09 2.43
CA ALA A 48 -15.77 2.68 3.76
C ALA A 48 -15.70 1.62 4.87
N LEU A 49 -16.55 0.58 4.80
CA LEU A 49 -16.56 -0.52 5.76
C LEU A 49 -15.24 -1.30 5.76
N THR A 50 -14.71 -1.63 4.59
CA THR A 50 -13.48 -2.46 4.49
C THR A 50 -12.21 -1.69 4.83
N THR A 51 -12.23 -0.35 4.81
CA THR A 51 -11.04 0.47 5.13
C THR A 51 -11.13 1.25 6.44
N ALA A 52 -12.25 1.21 7.18
CA ALA A 52 -12.45 2.02 8.38
C ALA A 52 -11.31 1.91 9.39
N ALA A 53 -10.95 0.67 9.78
CA ALA A 53 -9.87 0.45 10.76
C ALA A 53 -8.49 0.96 10.30
N LEU A 54 -8.23 0.93 8.99
CA LEU A 54 -6.99 1.45 8.42
C LEU A 54 -6.96 2.98 8.51
N ILE A 55 -8.07 3.64 8.15
CA ILE A 55 -8.21 5.10 8.22
C ILE A 55 -8.05 5.58 9.66
N ASP A 56 -8.75 4.96 10.61
CA ASP A 56 -8.65 5.28 12.04
C ASP A 56 -7.21 5.15 12.56
N ASP A 57 -6.44 4.18 12.05
CA ASP A 57 -5.06 4.01 12.45
C ASP A 57 -4.15 5.11 11.92
N PHE A 58 -4.34 5.53 10.66
CA PHE A 58 -3.66 6.69 10.10
C PHE A 58 -3.97 7.94 10.91
N GLU A 59 -5.25 8.22 11.20
CA GLU A 59 -5.64 9.41 11.97
C GLU A 59 -4.98 9.44 13.34
N ARG A 60 -4.93 8.30 14.04
CA ARG A 60 -4.31 8.21 15.37
C ARG A 60 -2.78 8.30 15.35
N ARG A 61 -2.12 7.86 14.27
CA ARG A 61 -0.66 7.59 14.30
C ARG A 61 0.17 8.40 13.32
N ALA A 62 -0.43 9.02 12.31
CA ALA A 62 0.29 9.67 11.22
C ALA A 62 1.30 10.71 11.73
N GLU A 63 0.90 11.59 12.64
CA GLU A 63 1.80 12.63 13.18
C GLU A 63 2.98 12.02 13.94
N LYS A 64 2.72 11.05 14.82
CA LYS A 64 3.76 10.38 15.60
C LYS A 64 4.75 9.68 14.68
N LEU A 65 4.25 8.85 13.75
CA LEU A 65 5.09 8.07 12.84
C LEU A 65 5.88 8.97 11.87
N THR A 66 5.32 10.11 11.46
CA THR A 66 6.02 11.08 10.62
C THR A 66 7.20 11.70 11.37
N LYS A 67 6.99 12.14 12.63
CA LYS A 67 8.06 12.69 13.47
C LYS A 67 9.15 11.66 13.74
N GLU A 68 8.75 10.44 14.09
CA GLU A 68 9.66 9.34 14.38
C GLU A 68 10.49 8.96 13.14
N SER A 69 9.85 8.84 11.98
CA SER A 69 10.52 8.60 10.70
C SER A 69 11.55 9.69 10.39
N ALA A 70 11.18 10.96 10.51
CA ALA A 70 12.10 12.07 10.25
C ALA A 70 13.32 12.05 11.17
N LEU A 71 13.15 11.77 12.46
CA LEU A 71 14.25 11.65 13.42
C LEU A 71 15.19 10.49 13.07
N LEU A 72 14.64 9.34 12.70
CA LEU A 72 15.42 8.17 12.30
C LEU A 72 16.20 8.42 11.01
N PHE A 73 15.61 9.10 10.03
CA PHE A 73 16.27 9.39 8.75
C PHE A 73 17.46 10.37 8.85
N VAL A 74 17.46 11.28 9.83
CA VAL A 74 18.58 12.22 10.02
C VAL A 74 19.68 11.69 10.96
N SER A 75 19.49 10.48 11.49
CA SER A 75 20.43 9.84 12.40
C SER A 75 21.78 9.54 11.73
N ALA A 76 22.82 9.40 12.56
CA ALA A 76 24.15 9.03 12.08
C ALA A 76 24.13 7.61 11.47
N GLU A 77 23.38 6.71 12.11
CA GLU A 77 23.19 5.32 11.70
C GLU A 77 22.51 5.22 10.33
N ALA A 78 21.50 6.04 10.06
CA ALA A 78 20.87 6.10 8.75
C ALA A 78 21.82 6.61 7.66
N ARG A 79 22.65 7.62 7.97
CA ARG A 79 23.67 8.12 7.03
C ARG A 79 24.71 7.06 6.69
N GLU A 80 25.20 6.36 7.70
CA GLU A 80 26.14 5.26 7.53
C GLU A 80 25.55 4.18 6.60
N GLY A 81 24.32 3.73 6.89
CA GLY A 81 23.63 2.73 6.08
C GLY A 81 23.31 3.17 4.64
N MET A 82 23.14 4.47 4.37
CA MET A 82 22.95 5.00 3.01
C MET A 82 24.24 5.07 2.20
N THR A 83 25.41 5.14 2.86
CA THR A 83 26.73 5.24 2.21
C THR A 83 27.46 3.91 2.04
N ALA A 84 26.98 2.86 2.70
CA ALA A 84 27.48 1.49 2.60
C ALA A 84 26.96 0.78 1.34
#